data_AF-A0AAW6TST3-F1
#
_entry.id   AF-A0AAW6TST3-F1
#
_cell.length_a   1.000
_cell.length_b   1.000
_cell.length_c   1.000
_cell.angle_alpha   90.00
_cell.angle_beta   90.00
_cell.angle_gamma   90.00
#
_symmetry.space_group_name_H-M   'P 1'
#
loop_
_entity.id
_entity.type
_entity.pdbx_description
1 polymer ?
#
loop_
_entity_poly.entity_id
_entity_poly.type
_entity_poly.pdbx_seq_one_letter_code
_entity_poly.pdbx_strand_id
1 'polypeptide(L)'
;MDKKATLCAKLGDHYDLPDVTFEVRGPLTIEEVEQESLDQLDKVRRADIPVRPFGFEGEKWARIKSRCRAGDEFYFFTSDERSWSYLSGTRGYIVVRGMDIIDAIITGMN
;
A
#
# COMPACT_ATOMS: atom_id res chain seq x y z
N MET A 1 9.55 -19.57 7.48
CA MET A 1 9.56 -18.82 6.20
C MET A 1 9.39 -17.35 6.53
N ASP A 2 10.14 -16.48 5.86
CA ASP A 2 10.00 -15.04 6.01
C ASP A 2 8.76 -14.55 5.26
N LYS A 3 7.77 -14.07 6.02
CA LYS A 3 6.49 -13.60 5.47
C LYS A 3 6.67 -12.42 4.52
N LYS A 4 7.62 -11.52 4.79
CA LYS A 4 7.88 -10.36 3.92
C LYS A 4 8.39 -10.81 2.56
N ALA A 5 9.34 -11.74 2.52
CA ALA A 5 9.84 -12.32 1.29
C ALA A 5 8.72 -12.99 0.46
N THR A 6 7.78 -13.68 1.12
CA THR A 6 6.61 -14.25 0.42
C THR A 6 5.66 -13.17 -0.11
N LEU A 7 5.46 -12.07 0.62
CA LEU A 7 4.64 -10.95 0.14
C LEU A 7 5.29 -10.25 -1.06
N CYS A 8 6.61 -10.09 -1.08
CA CYS A 8 7.33 -9.55 -2.24
C CYS A 8 7.07 -10.38 -3.51
N ALA A 9 7.16 -11.71 -3.41
CA ALA A 9 6.87 -12.60 -4.54
C ALA A 9 5.40 -12.49 -4.98
N LYS A 10 4.46 -12.50 -4.03
CA LYS A 10 3.03 -12.34 -4.33
C LYS A 10 2.67 -10.99 -4.95
N LEU A 11 3.40 -9.92 -4.61
CA LEU A 11 3.22 -8.62 -5.26
C LEU A 11 3.64 -8.65 -6.73
N GLY A 12 4.75 -9.32 -7.05
CA GLY A 12 5.17 -9.56 -8.45
C GLY A 12 4.08 -10.26 -9.26
N ASP A 13 3.51 -11.34 -8.72
CA ASP A 13 2.41 -12.07 -9.36
C ASP A 13 1.13 -11.23 -9.45
N HIS A 14 0.79 -10.48 -8.40
CA HIS A 14 -0.45 -9.69 -8.32
C HIS A 14 -0.50 -8.55 -9.33
N TYR A 15 0.66 -7.98 -9.67
CA TYR A 15 0.78 -6.88 -10.62
C TYR A 15 1.27 -7.31 -12.02
N ASP A 16 1.50 -8.61 -12.25
CA ASP A 16 2.08 -9.16 -13.50
C ASP A 16 3.45 -8.53 -13.84
N LEU A 17 4.29 -8.37 -12.80
CA LEU A 17 5.61 -7.73 -12.87
C LEU A 17 6.69 -8.68 -12.31
N PRO A 18 7.03 -9.77 -13.02
CA PRO A 18 7.94 -10.80 -12.50
C PRO A 18 9.39 -10.34 -12.33
N ASP A 19 9.81 -9.33 -13.09
CA ASP A 19 11.18 -8.77 -13.04
C ASP A 19 11.31 -7.59 -12.07
N VAL A 20 10.22 -7.21 -11.39
CA VAL A 20 10.21 -6.10 -10.43
C VAL A 20 10.40 -6.64 -9.02
N THR A 21 11.39 -6.09 -8.33
CA THR A 21 11.55 -6.38 -6.91
C THR A 21 10.74 -5.41 -6.07
N PHE A 22 10.12 -5.95 -5.01
CA PHE A 22 9.33 -5.16 -4.07
C PHE A 22 10.00 -5.15 -2.71
N GLU A 23 9.91 -4.01 -2.04
CA GLU A 23 10.22 -3.87 -0.62
C GLU A 23 8.92 -3.77 0.17
N VAL A 24 8.86 -4.44 1.32
CA VAL A 24 7.68 -4.50 2.17
C VAL A 24 8.01 -4.11 3.61
N ARG A 25 7.23 -3.17 4.16
CA ARG A 25 7.35 -2.70 5.54
C ARG A 25 6.05 -2.96 6.31
N GLY A 26 6.20 -3.49 7.53
CA GLY A 26 5.09 -3.83 8.42
C GLY A 26 5.38 -5.08 9.27
N PRO A 27 4.35 -5.64 9.94
CA PRO A 27 2.95 -5.21 9.87
C PRO A 27 2.73 -3.81 10.45
N LEU A 28 1.71 -3.11 9.96
CA LEU A 28 1.29 -1.77 10.40
C LEU A 28 -0.13 -1.82 10.97
N THR A 29 -0.43 -0.92 11.91
CA THR A 29 -1.80 -0.70 12.37
C THR A 29 -2.57 0.21 11.43
N ILE A 30 -3.91 0.21 11.55
CA ILE A 30 -4.78 1.12 10.81
C ILE A 30 -4.40 2.58 11.11
N GLU A 31 -4.12 2.88 12.38
CA GLU A 31 -3.75 4.22 12.84
C GLU A 31 -2.42 4.67 12.24
N GLU A 32 -1.40 3.79 12.18
CA GLU A 32 -0.12 4.09 11.53
C GLU A 32 -0.30 4.39 10.04
N VAL A 33 -1.09 3.58 9.34
CA VAL A 33 -1.39 3.77 7.91
C VAL A 33 -2.14 5.09 7.67
N GLU A 34 -3.13 5.41 8.51
CA GLU A 34 -3.90 6.66 8.40
C GLU A 34 -3.03 7.88 8.69
N GLN A 35 -2.19 7.83 9.72
CA GLN A 35 -1.30 8.93 10.08
C GLN A 35 -0.29 9.19 8.97
N GLU A 36 0.37 8.15 8.45
CA GLU A 36 1.33 8.31 7.35
C GLU A 36 0.66 8.87 6.08
N SER A 37 -0.58 8.47 5.81
CA SER A 37 -1.34 9.01 4.69
C SER A 37 -1.63 10.50 4.88
N LEU A 38 -2.05 10.92 6.07
CA LEU A 38 -2.31 12.33 6.40
C LEU A 38 -1.02 13.17 6.31
N ASP A 39 0.10 12.66 6.81
CA ASP A 39 1.41 13.30 6.72
C ASP A 39 1.86 13.50 5.27
N GLN A 40 1.54 12.56 4.37
CA GLN A 40 1.80 12.71 2.94
C GLN A 40 0.92 13.79 2.31
N LEU A 41 -0.37 13.84 2.67
CA LEU A 41 -1.30 14.86 2.18
C LEU A 41 -0.91 16.28 2.61
N ASP A 42 -0.39 16.44 3.83
CA ASP A 42 0.07 17.75 4.31
C ASP A 42 1.29 18.27 3.52
N LYS A 43 2.17 17.38 3.06
CA LYS A 43 3.34 17.74 2.23
C LYS A 43 2.96 18.21 0.82
N VAL A 44 1.85 17.72 0.28
CA VAL A 44 1.37 18.05 -1.08
C VAL A 44 0.15 18.96 -1.05
N ARG A 45 -0.14 19.58 0.09
CA ARG A 45 -1.42 20.21 0.42
C ARG A 45 -1.92 21.12 -0.69
N ARG A 46 -2.93 20.63 -1.40
CA ARG A 46 -3.75 21.39 -2.35
C ARG A 46 -5.15 21.57 -1.78
N ALA A 47 -5.75 22.73 -2.03
CA ALA A 47 -7.05 23.10 -1.46
C ALA A 47 -8.21 22.19 -1.89
N ASP A 48 -8.06 21.47 -3.00
CA ASP A 48 -9.06 20.57 -3.57
C ASP A 48 -9.01 19.14 -2.99
N ILE A 49 -7.96 18.77 -2.26
CA ILE A 49 -7.82 17.42 -1.72
C ILE A 49 -8.54 17.31 -0.37
N PRO A 50 -9.48 16.34 -0.19
CA PRO A 50 -10.16 16.14 1.08
C PRO A 50 -9.20 15.88 2.24
N VAL A 51 -9.40 16.56 3.38
CA VAL A 51 -8.59 16.37 4.60
C VAL A 51 -9.07 15.12 5.35
N ARG A 52 -8.72 13.95 4.81
CA ARG A 52 -8.97 12.63 5.39
C ARG A 52 -7.91 11.64 4.87
N PRO A 53 -7.69 10.49 5.53
CA PRO A 53 -6.76 9.48 5.03
C PRO A 53 -7.03 9.16 3.56
N PHE A 54 -5.95 9.15 2.78
CA PHE A 54 -5.90 8.90 1.33
C PHE A 54 -6.66 9.92 0.45
N GLY A 55 -7.14 11.03 1.00
CA GLY A 55 -7.75 12.13 0.24
C GLY A 55 -8.94 11.66 -0.61
N PHE A 56 -8.80 11.73 -1.93
CA PHE A 56 -9.81 11.27 -2.88
C PHE A 56 -10.08 9.76 -2.77
N GLU A 57 -9.07 8.95 -2.45
CA GLU A 57 -9.20 7.51 -2.23
C GLU A 57 -9.77 7.15 -0.84
N GLY A 58 -10.17 8.13 -0.04
CA GLY A 58 -10.73 7.89 1.30
C GLY A 58 -11.96 6.97 1.32
N GLU A 59 -12.77 6.94 0.26
CA GLU A 59 -13.89 5.97 0.14
C GLU A 59 -13.40 4.54 -0.10
N LYS A 60 -12.32 4.37 -0.87
CA LYS A 60 -11.67 3.08 -1.04
C LYS A 60 -11.09 2.60 0.28
N TRP A 61 -10.42 3.48 1.01
CA TRP A 61 -9.91 3.20 2.35
C TRP A 61 -11.03 2.80 3.34
N ALA A 62 -12.14 3.53 3.36
CA ALA A 62 -13.29 3.20 4.20
C ALA A 62 -13.86 1.79 3.88
N ARG A 63 -13.92 1.43 2.59
CA ARG A 63 -14.33 0.10 2.14
C ARG A 63 -13.34 -0.98 2.59
N ILE A 64 -12.04 -0.75 2.47
CA ILE A 64 -11.00 -1.67 2.96
C ILE A 64 -11.19 -1.93 4.46
N LYS A 65 -11.26 -0.87 5.27
CA LYS A 65 -11.46 -0.98 6.72
C LYS A 65 -12.72 -1.76 7.09
N SER A 66 -13.83 -1.55 6.36
CA SER A 66 -15.09 -2.26 6.61
C SER A 66 -15.01 -3.78 6.39
N ARG A 67 -14.01 -4.24 5.63
CA ARG A 67 -13.79 -5.67 5.30
C ARG A 67 -12.71 -6.32 6.17
N CYS A 68 -11.97 -5.52 6.94
CA CYS A 68 -10.94 -6.00 7.84
C CYS A 68 -11.54 -6.86 8.96
N ARG A 69 -10.84 -7.93 9.29
CA ARG A 69 -11.16 -8.86 10.37
C ARG A 69 -10.00 -8.94 11.34
N ALA A 70 -10.25 -9.47 12.53
CA ALA A 70 -9.18 -9.79 13.47
C ALA A 70 -8.18 -10.75 12.81
N GLY A 71 -6.88 -10.42 12.88
CA GLY A 71 -5.81 -11.19 12.25
C GLY A 71 -5.45 -10.73 10.82
N ASP A 72 -6.17 -9.76 10.26
CA ASP A 72 -5.71 -9.07 9.04
C ASP A 72 -4.58 -8.09 9.41
N GLU A 73 -3.59 -7.99 8.55
CA GLU A 73 -2.41 -7.15 8.74
C GLU A 73 -2.23 -6.19 7.57
N PHE A 74 -1.75 -4.98 7.84
CA PHE A 74 -1.39 -4.04 6.79
C PHE A 74 0.11 -4.04 6.55
N TYR A 75 0.50 -3.90 5.29
CA TYR A 75 1.89 -3.70 4.91
C TYR A 75 2.00 -2.60 3.88
N PHE A 76 2.98 -1.71 4.04
CA PHE A 76 3.41 -0.81 2.99
C PHE A 76 4.28 -1.58 1.99
N PHE A 77 4.15 -1.27 0.70
CA PHE A 77 5.03 -1.77 -0.34
C PHE A 77 5.49 -0.67 -1.29
N THR A 78 6.66 -0.88 -1.89
CA THR A 78 7.17 -0.09 -3.02
C THR A 78 7.93 -0.99 -3.98
N SER A 79 7.81 -0.74 -5.28
CA SER A 79 8.71 -1.29 -6.28
C SER A 79 10.11 -0.70 -6.14
N ASP A 80 11.10 -1.38 -6.69
CA ASP A 80 12.49 -0.92 -6.74
C ASP A 80 12.71 0.42 -7.46
N GLU A 81 13.84 1.05 -7.15
CA GLU A 81 14.26 2.33 -7.74
C GLU A 81 14.35 2.28 -9.27
N ARG A 82 14.69 1.10 -9.81
CA ARG A 82 14.75 0.87 -11.26
C ARG A 82 13.38 1.09 -11.88
N SER A 83 12.33 0.49 -11.34
CA SER A 83 10.95 0.66 -11.81
C SER A 83 10.49 2.10 -11.73
N TRP A 84 10.83 2.81 -10.64
CA TRP A 84 10.57 4.24 -10.51
C TRP A 84 11.28 5.08 -11.60
N SER A 85 12.48 4.68 -12.02
CA SER A 85 13.24 5.36 -13.08
C SER A 85 12.67 5.13 -14.49
N TYR A 86 11.96 4.02 -14.71
CA TYR A 86 11.39 3.63 -16.01
C TYR A 86 9.88 3.90 -16.16
N LEU A 87 9.31 4.77 -15.32
CA LEU A 87 7.86 5.08 -15.34
C LEU A 87 6.99 3.81 -15.19
N SER A 88 7.46 2.90 -14.34
CA SER A 88 6.74 1.68 -13.96
C SER A 88 6.76 1.50 -12.44
N GLY A 89 7.02 2.59 -11.70
CA GLY A 89 7.14 2.57 -10.25
C GLY A 89 5.75 2.52 -9.61
N THR A 90 5.59 1.73 -8.56
CA THR A 90 4.34 1.69 -7.80
C THR A 90 4.60 1.51 -6.31
N ARG A 91 3.79 2.18 -5.50
CA ARG A 91 3.78 2.02 -4.05
C ARG A 91 2.39 2.15 -3.48
N GLY A 92 2.20 1.58 -2.29
CA GLY A 92 0.91 1.61 -1.64
C GLY A 92 0.89 0.78 -0.37
N TYR A 93 -0.31 0.40 0.03
CA TYR A 93 -0.55 -0.49 1.14
C TYR A 93 -1.37 -1.70 0.68
N ILE A 94 -1.05 -2.87 1.23
CA ILE A 94 -1.80 -4.11 1.06
C ILE A 94 -2.39 -4.56 2.39
N VAL A 95 -3.54 -5.22 2.33
CA VAL A 95 -4.12 -5.96 3.43
C VAL A 95 -3.86 -7.44 3.21
N VAL A 96 -3.30 -8.09 4.22
CA VAL A 96 -2.92 -9.50 4.20
C VAL A 96 -3.76 -10.26 5.21
N ARG A 97 -4.36 -11.37 4.78
CA ARG A 97 -5.01 -12.34 5.66
C ARG A 97 -4.27 -13.66 5.55
N GLY A 98 -3.60 -14.07 6.62
CA GLY A 98 -2.71 -15.24 6.57
C GLY A 98 -1.51 -14.96 5.66
N MET A 99 -1.55 -15.46 4.42
CA MET A 99 -0.51 -15.25 3.39
C MET A 99 -1.07 -14.63 2.11
N ASP A 100 -2.36 -14.26 2.07
CA ASP A 100 -3.01 -13.78 0.86
C ASP A 100 -3.27 -12.28 0.93
N ILE A 101 -2.96 -11.60 -0.18
CA ILE A 101 -3.30 -10.19 -0.38
C ILE A 101 -4.80 -10.13 -0.71
N ILE A 102 -5.58 -9.51 0.16
CA ILE A 102 -7.04 -9.45 0.03
C ILE A 102 -7.55 -8.09 -0.46
N ASP A 103 -6.77 -7.03 -0.30
CA ASP A 103 -7.08 -5.70 -0.81
C ASP A 103 -5.80 -4.86 -0.91
N ALA A 104 -5.83 -3.80 -1.72
CA ALA A 104 -4.68 -2.93 -1.95
C ALA A 104 -5.11 -1.50 -2.27
N ILE A 105 -4.36 -0.53 -1.76
CA ILE A 105 -4.52 0.90 -2.07
C ILE A 105 -3.19 1.46 -2.57
N ILE A 106 -3.19 1.92 -3.83
CA ILE A 106 -2.03 2.55 -4.45
C ILE A 106 -1.98 4.01 -4.02
N THR A 107 -0.81 4.47 -3.59
CA THR A 107 -0.59 5.87 -3.14
C THR A 107 0.43 6.60 -3.99
N GLY A 108 1.13 5.90 -4.88
CA GLY A 108 2.01 6.52 -5.85
C GLY A 108 2.26 5.58 -7.02
N MET A 109 2.26 6.16 -8.21
CA MET A 109 2.74 5.55 -9.44
C MET A 109 3.60 6.58 -10.16
N ASN A 110 4.56 6.12 -10.95
CA ASN A 110 5.32 6.96 -11.86
C ASN A 110 5.21 6.40 -13.27
#